data_AF-A0A3D3K4K3-F1
#
_entry.id   AF-A0A3D3K4K3-F1
#
_cell.length_a   1.000
_cell.length_b   1.000
_cell.length_c   1.000
_cell.angle_alpha   90.00
_cell.angle_beta   90.00
_cell.angle_gamma   90.00
#
_symmetry.space_group_name_H-M   'P 1'
#
loop_
_entity.id
_entity.type
_entity.pdbx_description
1 polymer ?
#
loop_
_entity_poly.entity_id
_entity_poly.type
_entity_poly.pdbx_seq_one_letter_code
_entity_poly.pdbx_strand_id
1 'polypeptide(L)'
;MCLSQTKHDIEVSSRTYSKQAGNYQYEKALENMKNSAENSERSKMRSLNENFELNYARKERLESKLKKLNEQKISLENKLSSSPEKNSSTFNQKLTQIATSIAEINEKLIQNEKELEALQKQYREQNNK
;
A
#
# COMPACT_ATOMS: atom_id res chain seq x y z
N MET A 1 -52.74 14.09 -52.99
CA MET A 1 -51.59 13.27 -52.57
C MET A 1 -50.87 14.00 -51.42
N CYS A 2 -51.21 13.78 -50.15
CA CYS A 2 -50.53 14.45 -49.00
C CYS A 2 -50.46 13.61 -47.71
N LEU A 3 -50.79 12.31 -47.73
CA LEU A 3 -50.76 11.44 -46.54
C LEU A 3 -49.49 10.59 -46.43
N SER A 4 -48.69 10.52 -47.51
CA SER A 4 -47.45 9.75 -47.58
C SER A 4 -46.24 10.51 -47.03
N GLN A 5 -46.17 11.84 -47.25
CA GLN A 5 -45.07 12.68 -46.74
C GLN A 5 -45.09 12.81 -45.22
N THR A 6 -46.25 13.03 -44.60
CA THR A 6 -46.39 13.14 -43.14
C THR A 6 -46.03 11.85 -42.39
N LYS A 7 -46.35 10.67 -42.94
CA LYS A 7 -45.94 9.39 -42.34
C LYS A 7 -44.43 9.15 -42.45
N HIS A 8 -43.86 9.52 -43.60
CA HIS A 8 -42.42 9.39 -43.83
C HIS A 8 -41.61 10.30 -42.90
N ASP A 9 -42.05 11.55 -42.70
CA ASP A 9 -41.39 12.51 -41.81
C ASP A 9 -41.46 12.08 -40.33
N ILE A 10 -42.59 11.48 -39.90
CA ILE A 10 -42.75 10.92 -38.55
C ILE A 10 -41.83 9.71 -38.33
N GLU A 11 -41.71 8.81 -39.31
CA GLU A 11 -40.79 7.67 -39.23
C GLU A 11 -39.31 8.08 -39.23
N VAL A 12 -38.94 9.08 -40.03
CA VAL A 12 -37.56 9.61 -40.06
C VAL A 12 -37.23 10.31 -38.74
N SER A 13 -38.16 11.09 -38.20
CA SER A 13 -38.02 11.75 -36.89
C SER A 13 -37.88 10.72 -35.74
N SER A 14 -38.73 9.69 -35.70
CA SER A 14 -38.67 8.67 -34.65
C SER A 14 -37.39 7.83 -34.72
N ARG A 15 -36.90 7.50 -35.92
CA ARG A 15 -35.60 6.84 -36.13
C ARG A 15 -34.44 7.72 -35.70
N THR A 16 -34.50 9.02 -35.98
CA THR A 16 -33.45 9.97 -35.60
C THR A 16 -33.41 10.17 -34.08
N TYR A 17 -34.58 10.32 -33.44
CA TYR A 17 -34.70 10.36 -31.98
C TYR A 17 -34.21 9.08 -31.31
N SER A 18 -34.57 7.90 -31.83
CA SER A 18 -34.11 6.62 -31.30
C SER A 18 -32.60 6.44 -31.44
N LYS A 19 -31.99 6.92 -32.54
CA LYS A 19 -30.54 6.97 -32.72
C LYS A 19 -29.87 7.93 -31.74
N GLN A 20 -30.44 9.11 -31.52
CA GLN A 20 -29.92 10.08 -30.55
C GLN A 20 -30.02 9.57 -29.11
N ALA A 21 -31.14 8.95 -28.73
CA ALA A 21 -31.31 8.31 -27.43
C ALA A 21 -30.33 7.13 -27.25
N GLY A 22 -30.12 6.31 -28.29
CA GLY A 22 -29.13 5.24 -28.29
C GLY A 22 -27.69 5.75 -28.15
N ASN A 23 -27.34 6.82 -28.88
CA ASN A 23 -26.04 7.47 -28.78
C ASN A 23 -25.82 8.09 -27.40
N TYR A 24 -26.83 8.72 -26.81
CA TYR A 24 -26.75 9.26 -25.45
C TYR A 24 -26.51 8.17 -24.39
N GLN A 25 -27.20 7.03 -24.48
CA GLN A 25 -26.97 5.90 -23.57
C GLN A 25 -25.57 5.31 -23.75
N TYR A 26 -25.07 5.25 -24.98
CA TYR A 26 -23.71 4.81 -25.28
C TYR A 26 -22.65 5.77 -24.72
N GLU A 27 -22.80 7.08 -24.93
CA GLU A 27 -21.91 8.11 -24.37
C GLU A 27 -21.89 8.07 -22.85
N LYS A 28 -23.07 7.95 -22.22
CA LYS A 28 -23.19 7.78 -20.76
C LYS A 28 -22.53 6.50 -20.26
N ALA A 29 -22.59 5.41 -21.02
CA ALA A 29 -21.88 4.17 -20.68
C ALA A 29 -20.36 4.34 -20.77
N LEU A 30 -19.84 5.03 -21.80
CA LEU A 30 -18.43 5.37 -21.92
C LEU A 30 -17.95 6.27 -20.78
N GLU A 31 -18.75 7.27 -20.42
CA GLU A 31 -18.47 8.16 -19.28
C GLU A 31 -18.42 7.39 -17.96
N ASN A 32 -19.38 6.49 -17.72
CA ASN A 32 -19.39 5.63 -16.54
C ASN A 32 -18.18 4.68 -16.51
N MET A 33 -17.80 4.10 -17.66
CA MET A 33 -16.61 3.26 -17.76
C MET A 33 -15.34 4.06 -17.45
N LYS A 34 -15.21 5.28 -18.00
CA LYS A 34 -14.09 6.17 -17.73
C LYS A 34 -14.01 6.54 -16.25
N ASN A 35 -15.13 6.96 -15.65
CA ASN A 35 -15.21 7.29 -14.22
C ASN A 35 -14.88 6.09 -13.33
N SER A 36 -15.35 4.89 -13.70
CA SER A 36 -15.04 3.66 -12.97
C SER A 36 -13.56 3.29 -13.07
N ALA A 37 -12.95 3.44 -14.24
CA ALA A 37 -11.52 3.19 -14.43
C ALA A 37 -10.68 4.20 -13.62
N GLU A 38 -11.00 5.48 -13.70
CA GLU A 38 -10.32 6.54 -12.92
C GLU A 38 -10.45 6.31 -11.40
N ASN A 39 -11.64 5.94 -10.92
CA ASN A 39 -11.85 5.63 -9.50
C ASN A 39 -11.09 4.38 -9.06
N SER A 40 -11.03 3.34 -9.92
CA SER A 40 -10.23 2.14 -9.66
C SER A 40 -8.75 2.49 -9.51
N GLU A 41 -8.19 3.30 -10.42
CA GLU A 41 -6.78 3.70 -10.35
C GLU A 41 -6.48 4.57 -9.12
N ARG A 42 -7.37 5.53 -8.78
CA ARG A 42 -7.25 6.31 -7.55
C ARG A 42 -7.27 5.43 -6.30
N SER A 43 -8.14 4.42 -6.26
CA SER A 43 -8.23 3.48 -5.14
C SER A 43 -6.95 2.65 -4.99
N LYS A 44 -6.37 2.19 -6.10
CA LYS A 44 -5.09 1.44 -6.10
C LYS A 44 -3.94 2.30 -5.59
N MET A 45 -3.85 3.55 -6.06
CA MET A 45 -2.82 4.50 -5.62
C MET A 45 -2.95 4.86 -4.14
N ARG A 46 -4.18 5.04 -3.66
CA ARG A 46 -4.44 5.25 -2.23
C ARG A 46 -3.97 4.05 -1.39
N SER A 47 -4.32 2.84 -1.81
CA SER A 47 -3.93 1.60 -1.11
C SER A 47 -2.40 1.44 -1.08
N LEU A 48 -1.73 1.76 -2.18
CA LEU A 48 -0.26 1.80 -2.26
C LEU A 48 0.32 2.79 -1.25
N ASN A 49 -0.22 4.00 -1.17
CA ASN A 49 0.23 5.02 -0.22
C ASN A 49 0.04 4.56 1.24
N GLU A 50 -1.12 4.01 1.57
CA GLU A 50 -1.39 3.45 2.90
C GLU A 50 -0.39 2.33 3.25
N ASN A 51 -0.03 1.47 2.29
CA ASN A 51 0.98 0.43 2.50
C ASN A 51 2.40 0.99 2.71
N PHE A 52 2.78 2.07 2.02
CA PHE A 52 4.05 2.76 2.27
C PHE A 52 4.10 3.33 3.70
N GLU A 53 3.06 4.05 4.13
CA GLU A 53 2.97 4.60 5.48
C GLU A 53 3.08 3.50 6.55
N LEU A 54 2.38 2.38 6.35
CA LEU A 54 2.46 1.23 7.25
C LEU A 54 3.87 0.62 7.28
N ASN A 55 4.54 0.52 6.12
CA ASN A 55 5.90 0.00 6.02
C ASN A 55 6.89 0.90 6.78
N TYR A 56 6.83 2.22 6.58
CA TYR A 56 7.68 3.18 7.29
C TYR A 56 7.41 3.19 8.80
N ALA A 57 6.13 3.20 9.22
CA ALA A 57 5.79 3.15 10.64
C ALA A 57 6.27 1.85 11.32
N ARG A 58 6.27 0.72 10.61
CA ARG A 58 6.85 -0.54 11.11
C ARG A 58 8.36 -0.42 11.26
N LYS A 59 9.05 0.16 10.28
CA LYS A 59 10.50 0.41 10.34
C LYS A 59 10.89 1.24 11.56
N GLU A 60 10.26 2.40 11.74
CA GLU A 60 10.55 3.30 12.87
C GLU A 60 10.36 2.61 14.24
N ARG A 61 9.31 1.80 14.37
CA ARG A 61 9.06 1.02 15.59
C ARG A 61 10.13 -0.03 15.85
N LEU A 62 10.57 -0.73 14.79
CA LEU A 62 11.63 -1.74 14.88
C LEU A 62 12.97 -1.10 15.23
N GLU A 63 13.35 -0.01 14.57
CA GLU A 63 14.57 0.76 14.85
C GLU A 63 14.59 1.31 16.27
N SER A 64 13.45 1.85 16.73
CA SER A 64 13.30 2.32 18.12
C SER A 64 13.49 1.20 19.13
N LYS A 65 12.95 0.00 18.85
CA LYS A 65 13.13 -1.17 19.71
C LYS A 65 14.58 -1.67 19.69
N LEU A 66 15.21 -1.68 18.53
CA LEU A 66 16.62 -2.05 18.34
C LEU A 66 17.54 -1.13 19.16
N LYS A 67 17.31 0.19 19.08
CA LYS A 67 18.04 1.19 19.86
C LYS A 67 17.96 0.90 21.37
N LYS A 68 16.75 0.67 21.90
CA LYS A 68 16.55 0.34 23.32
C LYS A 68 17.27 -0.95 23.73
N LEU A 69 17.24 -1.99 22.89
CA LEU A 69 17.94 -3.24 23.17
C LEU A 69 19.45 -3.07 23.17
N ASN A 70 20.00 -2.26 22.27
CA ASN A 70 21.43 -1.94 22.25
C ASN A 70 21.85 -1.14 23.49
N GLU A 71 21.05 -0.16 23.92
CA GLU A 71 21.29 0.58 25.18
C GLU A 71 21.27 -0.38 26.39
N GLN A 72 20.31 -1.32 26.43
CA GLN A 72 20.25 -2.34 27.47
C GLN A 72 21.45 -3.28 27.45
N LYS A 73 21.88 -3.73 26.26
CA LYS A 73 23.07 -4.57 26.08
C LYS A 73 24.31 -3.89 26.66
N ILE A 74 24.58 -2.65 26.25
CA ILE A 74 25.72 -1.84 26.75
C ILE A 74 25.64 -1.67 28.27
N SER A 75 24.45 -1.37 28.81
CA SER A 75 24.26 -1.23 30.25
C SER A 75 24.58 -2.52 31.02
N LEU A 76 24.21 -3.68 30.48
CA LEU A 76 24.49 -4.97 31.10
C LEU A 76 25.97 -5.36 30.97
N GLU A 77 26.60 -5.11 29.82
CA GLU A 77 28.04 -5.33 29.61
C GLU A 77 28.89 -4.48 30.58
N ASN A 78 28.51 -3.21 30.78
CA ASN A 78 29.17 -2.33 31.76
C ASN A 78 28.99 -2.82 33.22
N LYS A 79 27.82 -3.37 33.56
CA LYS A 79 27.57 -3.96 34.89
C LYS A 79 28.34 -5.25 35.11
N LEU A 80 28.45 -6.10 34.09
CA LEU A 80 29.22 -7.33 34.16
C LEU A 80 30.72 -7.03 34.34
N SER A 81 31.21 -6.00 33.65
CA SER A 81 32.61 -5.55 33.74
C SER A 81 32.96 -4.98 35.12
N SER A 82 31.99 -4.35 35.80
CA SER A 82 32.19 -3.77 37.14
C SER A 82 31.95 -4.74 38.30
N SER A 83 31.30 -5.88 38.08
CA SER A 83 31.11 -6.92 39.11
C SER A 83 31.02 -8.34 38.51
N PRO A 84 32.15 -8.89 38.01
CA PRO A 84 32.16 -10.14 37.24
C PRO A 84 31.75 -11.38 38.04
N GLU A 85 31.97 -11.41 39.36
CA GLU A 85 31.82 -12.62 40.18
C GLU A 85 30.42 -12.86 40.74
N LYS A 86 29.61 -11.80 40.95
CA LYS A 86 28.36 -11.93 41.74
C LYS A 86 27.12 -12.35 40.97
N ASN A 87 27.10 -12.27 39.63
CA ASN A 87 25.86 -12.43 38.84
C ASN A 87 26.08 -12.90 37.38
N SER A 88 27.24 -13.46 37.05
CA SER A 88 27.64 -13.69 35.64
C SER A 88 26.65 -14.57 34.86
N SER A 89 26.12 -15.63 35.46
CA SER A 89 25.13 -16.53 34.83
C SER A 89 23.84 -15.79 34.43
N THR A 90 23.24 -15.04 35.36
CA THR A 90 22.01 -14.28 35.13
C THR A 90 22.20 -13.16 34.11
N PHE A 91 23.35 -12.48 34.15
CA PHE A 91 23.69 -11.45 33.17
C PHE A 91 23.92 -12.02 31.77
N ASN A 92 24.64 -13.15 31.68
CA ASN A 92 24.88 -13.83 30.41
C ASN A 92 23.56 -14.30 29.78
N GLN A 93 22.63 -14.86 30.58
CA GLN A 93 21.32 -15.24 30.08
C GLN A 93 20.53 -14.04 29.51
N LYS A 94 20.57 -12.89 30.18
CA LYS A 94 19.94 -11.65 29.68
C LYS A 94 20.60 -11.12 28.41
N LEU A 95 21.94 -11.18 28.32
CA LEU A 95 22.67 -10.80 27.12
C LEU A 95 22.32 -11.70 25.93
N THR A 96 22.18 -13.02 26.15
CA THR A 96 21.72 -13.95 25.12
C THR A 96 20.30 -13.62 24.67
N GLN A 97 19.37 -13.36 25.59
CA GLN A 97 17.99 -12.98 25.25
C GLN A 97 17.93 -11.68 24.43
N ILE A 98 18.74 -10.69 24.79
CA ILE A 98 18.86 -9.43 24.04
C ILE A 98 19.44 -9.69 22.65
N ALA A 99 20.48 -10.52 22.54
CA ALA A 99 21.08 -10.87 21.26
C ALA A 99 20.08 -11.58 20.33
N THR A 100 19.30 -12.52 20.85
CA THR A 100 18.21 -13.17 20.09
C THR A 100 17.16 -12.15 19.65
N SER A 101 16.74 -11.26 20.55
CA SER A 101 15.76 -10.21 20.23
C SER A 101 16.26 -9.23 19.17
N ILE A 102 17.56 -8.91 19.18
CA ILE A 102 18.21 -8.08 18.17
C ILE A 102 18.20 -8.79 16.81
N ALA A 103 18.56 -10.09 16.78
CA ALA A 103 18.54 -10.88 15.56
C ALA A 103 17.14 -10.93 14.92
N GLU A 104 16.10 -11.20 15.71
CA GLU A 104 14.71 -11.20 15.24
C GLU A 104 14.25 -9.84 14.69
N ILE A 105 14.70 -8.74 15.30
CA ILE A 105 14.36 -7.40 14.80
C ILE A 105 15.08 -7.11 13.48
N ASN A 106 16.34 -7.51 13.36
CA ASN A 106 17.09 -7.35 12.11
C ASN A 106 16.44 -8.15 10.96
N GLU A 107 15.99 -9.38 11.22
CA GLU A 107 15.23 -10.15 10.23
C GLU A 107 13.94 -9.45 9.80
N LYS A 108 13.21 -8.85 10.75
CA LYS A 108 12.00 -8.07 10.45
C LYS A 108 12.29 -6.79 9.66
N LEU A 109 13.43 -6.14 9.90
CA LEU A 109 13.88 -4.99 9.11
C LEU A 109 14.22 -5.40 7.67
N ILE A 110 14.92 -6.52 7.49
CA ILE A 110 15.19 -7.08 6.15
C ILE A 110 13.88 -7.39 5.41
N GLN A 111 12.91 -7.99 6.10
CA GLN A 111 11.61 -8.27 5.50
C GLN A 111 10.84 -6.99 5.15
N ASN A 112 10.92 -5.96 6.00
CA ASN A 112 10.33 -4.65 5.75
C ASN A 112 10.96 -3.96 4.52
N GLU A 113 12.28 -4.09 4.32
CA GLU A 113 12.96 -3.58 3.12
C GLU A 113 12.52 -4.32 1.85
N LYS A 114 12.40 -5.65 1.89
CA LYS A 114 11.86 -6.43 0.76
C LYS A 114 10.43 -6.03 0.40
N GLU A 115 9.59 -5.80 1.42
CA GLU A 115 8.24 -5.26 1.22
C GLU A 115 8.26 -3.88 0.56
N LEU A 116 9.18 -3.01 0.99
CA LEU A 116 9.35 -1.67 0.41
C LEU A 116 9.75 -1.74 -1.07
N GLU A 117 10.70 -2.60 -1.43
CA GLU A 117 11.09 -2.81 -2.84
C GLU A 117 9.92 -3.28 -3.71
N ALA A 118 9.09 -4.18 -3.17
CA ALA A 118 7.88 -4.65 -3.85
C ALA A 118 6.86 -3.53 -4.04
N LEU A 119 6.63 -2.70 -3.02
CA LEU A 119 5.75 -1.53 -3.13
C LEU A 119 6.28 -0.50 -4.14
N GLN A 120 7.58 -0.24 -4.16
CA GLN A 120 8.22 0.64 -5.15
C GLN A 120 8.10 0.09 -6.58
N LYS A 121 8.18 -1.23 -6.77
CA LYS A 121 7.93 -1.87 -8.06
C LYS A 121 6.48 -1.67 -8.50
N GLN A 122 5.52 -1.96 -7.62
CA GLN A 122 4.09 -1.75 -7.91
C GLN A 122 3.78 -0.28 -8.24
N TYR A 123 4.37 0.67 -7.50
CA TYR A 123 4.19 2.10 -7.76
C TYR A 123 4.70 2.51 -9.16
N ARG A 124 5.88 2.01 -9.56
CA ARG A 124 6.42 2.22 -10.91
C ARG A 124 5.52 1.62 -11.99
N GLU A 125 4.98 0.43 -11.76
CA GLU A 125 4.05 -0.23 -12.69
C GLU A 125 2.73 0.51 -12.84
N GLN A 126 2.23 1.20 -11.80
CA GLN A 126 1.02 2.02 -11.93
C GLN A 126 1.26 3.36 -12.63
N ASN A 127 2.45 3.95 -12.49
CA ASN A 127 2.79 5.24 -13.14
C ASN A 127 3.28 5.10 -14.58
N ASN A 128 3.67 3.91 -15.01
CA ASN A 128 4.10 3.63 -16.39
C ASN A 128 2.96 3.07 -17.28
N LYS A 129 1.72 3.07 -16.79
CA LYS A 129 0.51 2.73 -17.56
C LYS A 129 -0.16 4.00 -18.08
#